data_AF-A0AA35V2R5-F1
#
_entry.id   AF-A0AA35V2R5-F1
#
_cell.length_a   1.000
_cell.length_b   1.000
_cell.length_c   1.000
_cell.angle_alpha   90.00
_cell.angle_beta   90.00
_cell.angle_gamma   90.00
#
_symmetry.space_group_name_H-M   'P 1'
#
loop_
_entity.id
_entity.type
_entity.pdbx_description
1 polymer ?
#
loop_
_entity_poly.entity_id
_entity_poly.type
_entity_poly.pdbx_seq_one_letter_code
_entity_poly.pdbx_strand_id
1 'polypeptide(L)'
;MKISDFLEFGEVDKKLWIGIAGVSAVVIILLSVFATTSPFYWVERFVITILEMFVPGYLITKLFFDKVAFSEYPVADKFIVSLTLSIATVQTLYFLSTYVRTYGLNVDEDVISSDKIAVALVLLVIAGAFGIKYYLLRKKTSTPAS
;
A
#
# COMPACT_ATOMS: atom_id res chain seq x y z
N MET A 1 4.50 -13.85 -19.43
CA MET A 1 4.81 -13.25 -18.11
C MET A 1 3.80 -13.83 -17.13
N LYS A 2 4.27 -14.61 -16.15
CA LYS A 2 3.44 -15.32 -15.17
C LYS A 2 3.12 -14.38 -14.00
N ILE A 3 2.07 -14.67 -13.23
CA ILE A 3 1.74 -13.90 -12.01
C ILE A 3 2.90 -13.93 -11.00
N SER A 4 3.68 -15.02 -10.99
CA SER A 4 4.92 -15.15 -10.21
C SER A 4 5.89 -14.00 -10.47
N ASP A 5 5.96 -13.50 -11.70
CA ASP A 5 6.90 -12.46 -12.10
C ASP A 5 6.56 -11.09 -11.45
N PHE A 6 5.32 -10.89 -10.97
CA PHE A 6 4.94 -9.68 -10.21
C PHE A 6 5.33 -9.75 -8.73
N LEU A 7 5.51 -10.95 -8.20
CA LEU A 7 5.81 -11.21 -6.80
C LEU A 7 7.31 -11.46 -6.55
N GLU A 8 8.15 -11.41 -7.59
CA GLU A 8 9.60 -11.54 -7.42
C GLU A 8 10.18 -10.26 -6.79
N PHE A 9 10.82 -10.40 -5.63
CA PHE A 9 11.47 -9.28 -4.94
C PHE A 9 12.88 -9.07 -5.50
N GLY A 10 13.09 -7.94 -6.16
CA GLY A 10 14.41 -7.50 -6.57
C GLY A 10 15.24 -7.02 -5.37
N GLU A 11 16.51 -6.69 -5.61
CA GLU A 11 17.40 -6.22 -4.55
C GLU A 11 16.90 -4.91 -3.91
N VAL A 12 16.37 -3.99 -4.73
CA VAL A 12 15.79 -2.72 -4.26
C VAL A 12 14.58 -2.98 -3.36
N ASP A 13 13.72 -3.95 -3.70
CA ASP A 13 12.57 -4.32 -2.87
C ASP A 13 13.02 -4.87 -1.53
N LYS A 14 13.99 -5.79 -1.53
CA LYS A 14 14.52 -6.37 -0.29
C LYS A 14 15.08 -5.28 0.63
N LYS A 15 15.88 -4.36 0.08
CA LYS A 15 16.43 -3.23 0.84
C LYS A 15 15.34 -2.30 1.39
N LEU A 16 14.31 -2.01 0.59
CA LEU A 16 13.15 -1.22 1.00
C LEU A 16 12.44 -1.85 2.21
N TRP A 17 12.09 -3.13 2.10
CA TRP A 17 11.35 -3.84 3.14
C TRP A 17 12.18 -4.05 4.41
N ILE A 18 13.50 -4.30 4.27
CA ILE A 18 14.42 -4.32 5.41
C ILE A 18 14.48 -2.95 6.09
N GLY A 19 14.53 -1.85 5.32
CA GLY A 19 14.50 -0.50 5.86
C GLY A 19 13.22 -0.22 6.65
N ILE A 20 12.06 -0.57 6.08
CA ILE A 20 10.76 -0.44 6.76
C ILE A 20 10.72 -1.27 8.05
N ALA A 21 11.18 -2.53 7.99
CA ALA A 21 11.23 -3.40 9.15
C ALA A 21 12.16 -2.88 10.24
N GLY A 22 13.35 -2.39 9.86
CA GLY A 22 14.34 -1.81 10.78
C GLY A 22 13.81 -0.58 11.50
N VAL A 23 13.23 0.37 10.75
CA VAL A 23 12.62 1.57 11.34
C VAL A 23 11.44 1.20 12.23
N SER A 24 10.57 0.29 11.79
CA SER A 24 9.41 -0.16 12.56
C SER A 24 9.84 -0.81 13.88
N ALA A 25 10.88 -1.66 13.87
CA ALA A 25 11.40 -2.30 15.07
C ALA A 25 11.90 -1.27 16.10
N VAL A 26 12.64 -0.25 15.65
CA VAL A 26 13.12 0.83 16.53
C VAL A 26 11.94 1.58 17.16
N VAL A 27 10.93 1.94 16.36
CA VAL A 27 9.76 2.67 16.87
C VAL A 27 8.93 1.81 17.83
N ILE A 28 8.72 0.52 17.52
CA ILE A 28 8.02 -0.42 18.40
C ILE A 28 8.72 -0.52 19.75
N ILE A 29 10.05 -0.67 19.77
CA ILE A 29 10.82 -0.74 21.03
C ILE A 29 10.65 0.55 21.83
N LEU A 30 10.82 1.72 21.18
CA LEU A 30 10.67 3.01 21.85
C LEU A 30 9.26 3.17 22.44
N LEU A 31 8.21 2.93 21.65
CA LEU A 31 6.83 3.05 22.12
C LEU A 31 6.50 2.05 23.22
N SER A 32 7.05 0.84 23.17
CA SER A 32 6.83 -0.15 24.24
C SER A 32 7.44 0.31 25.56
N VAL A 33 8.64 0.88 25.51
CA VAL A 33 9.34 1.40 26.69
C VAL A 33 8.63 2.63 27.26
N PHE A 34 8.28 3.59 26.42
CA PHE A 34 7.70 4.86 26.88
C PHE A 34 6.21 4.76 27.24
N ALA A 35 5.42 3.98 26.50
CA ALA A 35 4.00 3.79 26.78
C ALA A 35 3.74 2.70 27.83
N THR A 36 4.77 1.99 28.29
CA THR A 36 4.66 0.84 29.22
C THR A 36 3.69 -0.24 28.74
N THR A 37 3.52 -0.35 27.42
CA THR A 37 2.61 -1.29 26.76
C THR A 37 3.40 -2.43 26.16
N SER A 38 2.79 -3.62 26.10
CA SER A 38 3.38 -4.79 25.45
C SER A 38 3.85 -4.49 24.01
N PRO A 39 5.06 -4.92 23.61
CA PRO A 39 5.53 -4.78 22.23
C PRO A 39 4.61 -5.40 21.19
N PHE A 40 3.91 -6.48 21.54
CA PHE A 40 2.97 -7.15 20.62
C PHE A 40 1.81 -6.26 20.20
N TYR A 41 1.33 -5.39 21.10
CA TYR A 41 0.29 -4.41 20.78
C TYR A 41 0.75 -3.43 19.69
N TRP A 42 2.00 -2.96 19.78
CA TRP A 42 2.56 -2.04 18.80
C TRP A 42 2.92 -2.73 17.48
N VAL A 43 3.38 -3.98 17.53
CA VAL A 43 3.62 -4.80 16.34
C VAL A 43 2.33 -4.92 15.51
N GLU A 44 1.21 -5.29 16.15
CA GLU A 44 -0.07 -5.42 15.45
C GLU A 44 -0.47 -4.12 14.74
N ARG A 45 -0.39 -2.99 15.45
CA ARG A 45 -0.71 -1.68 14.87
C ARG A 45 0.20 -1.32 13.70
N PHE A 46 1.51 -1.54 13.82
CA PHE A 46 2.45 -1.28 12.74
C PHE A 46 2.18 -2.15 11.51
N VAL A 47 1.85 -3.43 11.71
CA VAL A 47 1.48 -4.33 10.61
C VAL A 47 0.24 -3.81 9.90
N ILE A 48 -0.82 -3.47 10.63
CA ILE A 48 -2.05 -2.90 10.05
C ILE A 48 -1.74 -1.59 9.32
N THR A 49 -0.98 -0.68 9.93
CA THR A 49 -0.58 0.59 9.31
C THR A 49 0.18 0.38 8.01
N ILE A 50 1.13 -0.56 7.95
CA ILE A 50 1.88 -0.86 6.73
C ILE A 50 0.95 -1.45 5.65
N LEU A 51 0.08 -2.38 6.04
CA LEU A 51 -0.89 -3.01 5.14
C LEU A 51 -1.86 -2.00 4.51
N GLU A 52 -2.31 -1.02 5.28
CA GLU A 52 -3.28 -0.03 4.79
C GLU A 52 -2.63 1.16 4.11
N MET A 53 -1.55 1.68 4.69
CA MET A 53 -0.96 2.95 4.25
C MET A 53 0.18 2.79 3.25
N PHE A 54 0.82 1.62 3.14
CA PHE A 54 2.00 1.48 2.29
C PHE A 54 1.84 0.40 1.22
N VAL A 55 1.35 -0.79 1.58
CA VAL A 55 1.24 -1.93 0.66
C VAL A 55 0.50 -1.61 -0.64
N PRO A 56 -0.64 -0.89 -0.66
CA PRO A 56 -1.37 -0.63 -1.90
C PRO A 56 -0.54 0.20 -2.88
N GLY A 57 0.06 1.29 -2.41
CA GLY A 57 0.93 2.13 -3.22
C GLY A 57 2.23 1.43 -3.64
N TYR A 58 2.81 0.59 -2.77
CA TYR A 58 3.94 -0.26 -3.14
C TYR A 58 3.58 -1.23 -4.26
N LEU A 59 2.43 -1.89 -4.19
CA LEU A 59 1.98 -2.82 -5.23
C LEU A 59 1.74 -2.10 -6.56
N ILE A 60 1.15 -0.90 -6.55
CA ILE A 60 1.01 -0.10 -7.77
C ILE A 60 2.39 0.27 -8.33
N THR A 61 3.31 0.72 -7.47
CA THR A 61 4.69 1.04 -7.88
C THR A 61 5.38 -0.18 -8.49
N LYS A 62 5.27 -1.34 -7.85
CA LYS A 62 5.79 -2.62 -8.34
C LYS A 62 5.19 -3.01 -9.68
N LEU A 63 3.88 -2.88 -9.85
CA LEU A 63 3.18 -3.33 -11.06
C LEU A 63 3.44 -2.41 -12.26
N PHE A 64 3.53 -1.09 -12.05
CA PHE A 64 3.55 -0.11 -13.14
C PHE A 64 4.87 0.66 -13.26
N PHE A 65 5.61 0.80 -12.17
CA PHE A 65 6.75 1.70 -12.04
C PHE A 65 7.98 1.00 -11.42
N ASP A 66 8.13 -0.32 -11.61
CA ASP A 66 9.17 -1.10 -10.92
C ASP A 66 10.60 -0.60 -11.15
N LYS A 67 10.81 0.01 -12.33
CA LYS A 67 12.10 0.56 -12.78
C LYS A 67 12.22 2.07 -12.56
N VAL A 68 11.36 2.68 -11.74
CA VAL A 68 11.49 4.09 -11.38
C VAL A 68 12.80 4.32 -10.63
N ALA A 69 13.60 5.22 -11.14
CA ALA A 69 14.77 5.80 -10.49
C ALA A 69 14.90 7.24 -11.00
N PHE A 70 14.65 8.19 -10.11
CA PHE A 70 14.79 9.63 -10.37
C PHE A 70 16.07 10.18 -9.74
N SER A 71 16.62 9.48 -8.75
CA SER A 71 17.83 9.82 -8.02
C SER A 71 18.82 8.65 -7.97
N GLU A 72 19.99 8.90 -7.37
CA GLU A 72 20.99 7.87 -7.06
C GLU A 72 20.51 6.91 -5.95
N TYR A 73 19.36 7.17 -5.32
CA TYR A 73 18.81 6.41 -4.21
C TYR A 73 17.51 5.69 -4.61
N PRO A 74 17.58 4.59 -5.39
CA PRO A 74 16.40 3.92 -5.94
C PRO A 74 15.46 3.36 -4.87
N VAL A 75 15.98 3.03 -3.68
CA VAL A 75 15.16 2.61 -2.53
C VAL A 75 14.28 3.74 -2.02
N ALA A 76 14.85 4.96 -1.91
CA ALA A 76 14.13 6.14 -1.45
C ALA A 76 13.08 6.58 -2.48
N ASP A 77 13.44 6.57 -3.77
CA ASP A 77 12.50 6.88 -4.85
C ASP A 77 11.30 5.93 -4.81
N LYS A 78 11.56 4.63 -4.71
CA LYS A 78 10.50 3.61 -4.63
C LYS A 78 9.63 3.80 -3.39
N PHE A 79 10.22 4.12 -2.24
CA PHE A 79 9.47 4.42 -1.01
C PHE A 79 8.55 5.64 -1.20
N ILE A 80 9.08 6.76 -1.69
CA ILE A 80 8.34 8.02 -1.87
C ILE A 80 7.19 7.83 -2.85
N VAL A 81 7.44 7.17 -3.99
CA VAL A 81 6.40 6.92 -5.00
C VAL A 81 5.33 6.00 -4.45
N SER A 82 5.73 4.95 -3.72
CA SER A 82 4.78 4.04 -3.06
C SER A 82 3.90 4.80 -2.07
N LEU A 83 4.47 5.64 -1.21
CA LEU A 83 3.72 6.43 -0.25
C LEU A 83 2.77 7.42 -0.94
N THR A 84 3.26 8.12 -1.96
CA THR A 84 2.47 9.09 -2.73
C THR A 84 1.28 8.45 -3.42
N LEU A 85 1.50 7.29 -4.07
CA LEU A 85 0.43 6.54 -4.72
C LEU A 85 -0.58 6.01 -3.71
N SER A 86 -0.12 5.57 -2.54
CA SER A 86 -1.03 5.10 -1.48
C SER A 86 -1.90 6.24 -0.95
N ILE A 87 -1.34 7.44 -0.74
CA ILE A 87 -2.11 8.62 -0.33
C ILE A 87 -3.16 8.96 -1.40
N ALA A 88 -2.73 9.07 -2.66
CA ALA A 88 -3.60 9.45 -3.77
C ALA A 88 -4.72 8.44 -4.06
N THR A 89 -4.51 7.16 -3.74
CA THR A 89 -5.47 6.09 -4.04
C THR A 89 -6.29 5.69 -2.82
N VAL A 90 -5.66 5.30 -1.72
CA VAL A 90 -6.37 4.77 -0.54
C VAL A 90 -6.82 5.88 0.38
N GLN A 91 -5.93 6.79 0.78
CA GLN A 91 -6.26 7.81 1.79
C GLN A 91 -7.27 8.83 1.27
N THR A 92 -7.14 9.25 0.01
CA THR A 92 -8.13 10.12 -0.63
C THR A 92 -9.51 9.46 -0.73
N LEU A 93 -9.58 8.19 -1.13
CA LEU A 93 -10.85 7.47 -1.21
C LEU A 93 -11.45 7.21 0.17
N TYR A 94 -10.62 6.94 1.17
CA TYR A 94 -11.05 6.76 2.55
C TYR A 94 -11.68 8.05 3.08
N PHE A 95 -10.97 9.17 2.94
CA PHE A 95 -11.47 10.49 3.32
C PHE A 95 -12.79 10.84 2.63
N LEU A 96 -12.89 10.59 1.32
CA LEU A 96 -14.11 10.84 0.57
C LEU A 96 -15.27 9.94 1.05
N SER A 97 -14.97 8.67 1.32
CA SER A 97 -15.96 7.69 1.78
C SER A 97 -16.49 8.03 3.17
N THR A 98 -15.61 8.43 4.10
CA THR A 98 -16.01 8.91 5.43
C THR A 98 -16.78 10.22 5.34
N TYR A 99 -16.33 11.16 4.50
CA TYR A 99 -16.99 12.45 4.33
C TYR A 99 -18.40 12.30 3.75
N VAL A 100 -18.57 11.55 2.66
CA VAL A 100 -19.87 11.31 2.01
C VAL A 100 -20.81 10.56 2.95
N ARG A 101 -20.30 9.59 3.71
CA ARG A 101 -21.12 8.87 4.68
C ARG A 101 -21.66 9.79 5.76
N THR A 102 -20.79 10.58 6.40
CA THR A 102 -21.17 11.45 7.52
C THR A 102 -22.05 12.60 7.06
N TYR A 103 -21.67 13.29 5.98
CA TYR A 103 -22.34 14.53 5.56
C TYR A 103 -23.30 14.37 4.38
N GLY A 104 -23.11 13.36 3.54
CA GLY A 104 -23.94 13.12 2.36
C GLY A 104 -25.07 12.13 2.60
N LEU A 105 -24.89 11.17 3.52
CA LEU A 105 -25.84 10.09 3.76
C LEU A 105 -26.40 10.06 5.20
N ASN A 106 -25.85 10.86 6.13
CA ASN A 106 -26.20 10.85 7.55
C ASN A 106 -26.24 9.43 8.14
N VAL A 107 -25.30 8.57 7.73
CA VAL A 107 -25.21 7.20 8.23
C VAL A 107 -24.22 7.18 9.39
N ASP A 108 -24.72 6.90 10.59
CA ASP A 108 -23.94 6.83 11.81
C ASP A 108 -22.82 5.79 11.74
N GLU A 109 -21.76 6.03 12.51
CA GLU A 109 -20.50 5.28 12.46
C GLU A 109 -20.65 3.78 12.79
N ASP A 110 -21.69 3.45 13.54
CA ASP A 110 -22.10 2.13 14.01
C ASP A 110 -22.63 1.20 12.90
N VAL A 111 -23.21 1.74 11.82
CA VAL A 111 -23.76 0.93 10.72
C VAL A 111 -22.68 0.35 9.80
N ILE A 112 -21.60 1.09 9.55
CA ILE A 112 -20.47 0.70 8.69
C ILE A 112 -19.14 1.06 9.36
N SER A 113 -18.50 0.16 10.10
CA SER A 113 -17.24 0.51 10.79
C SER A 113 -16.16 1.06 9.84
N SER A 114 -15.49 2.14 10.25
CA SER A 114 -14.45 2.83 9.48
C SER A 114 -13.29 1.89 9.07
N ASP A 115 -12.93 0.93 9.92
CA ASP A 115 -11.92 -0.10 9.61
C ASP A 115 -12.33 -0.99 8.43
N LYS A 116 -13.61 -1.38 8.35
CA LYS A 116 -14.11 -2.18 7.21
C LYS A 116 -14.07 -1.39 5.90
N ILE A 117 -14.32 -0.09 5.95
CA ILE A 117 -14.20 0.79 4.78
C ILE A 117 -12.74 0.86 4.34
N ALA A 118 -11.81 1.07 5.27
CA ALA A 118 -10.38 1.10 4.97
C ALA A 118 -9.91 -0.20 4.30
N VAL A 119 -10.22 -1.35 4.90
CA VAL A 119 -9.88 -2.67 4.35
C VAL A 119 -10.51 -2.90 2.98
N ALA A 120 -11.79 -2.55 2.80
CA ALA A 120 -12.47 -2.69 1.52
C ALA A 120 -11.81 -1.84 0.41
N LEU A 121 -11.43 -0.61 0.73
CA LEU A 121 -10.73 0.28 -0.21
C LEU A 121 -9.34 -0.24 -0.56
N VAL A 122 -8.58 -0.72 0.42
CA VAL A 122 -7.27 -1.37 0.20
C VAL A 122 -7.41 -2.52 -0.78
N LEU A 123 -8.37 -3.43 -0.54
CA LEU A 123 -8.62 -4.57 -1.43
C LEU A 123 -9.06 -4.12 -2.82
N LEU A 124 -9.92 -3.11 -2.92
CA LEU A 124 -10.40 -2.59 -4.19
C LEU A 124 -9.27 -1.96 -5.01
N VAL A 125 -8.40 -1.16 -4.38
CA VAL A 125 -7.24 -0.53 -5.04
C VAL A 125 -6.27 -1.59 -5.54
N ILE A 126 -5.95 -2.60 -4.69
CA ILE A 126 -5.08 -3.71 -5.08
C ILE A 126 -5.69 -4.49 -6.25
N ALA A 127 -6.96 -4.91 -6.11
CA ALA A 127 -7.65 -5.67 -7.16
C ALA A 127 -7.74 -4.88 -8.47
N GLY A 128 -8.03 -3.58 -8.41
CA GLY A 128 -8.05 -2.68 -9.56
C GLY A 128 -6.68 -2.58 -10.25
N ALA A 129 -5.62 -2.38 -9.47
CA ALA A 129 -4.25 -2.32 -10.00
C ALA A 129 -3.85 -3.61 -10.73
N PHE A 130 -4.10 -4.77 -10.12
CA PHE A 130 -3.85 -6.07 -10.74
C PHE A 130 -4.73 -6.28 -11.98
N GLY A 131 -6.02 -5.94 -11.91
CA GLY A 131 -6.96 -6.06 -13.02
C GLY A 131 -6.55 -5.24 -14.24
N ILE A 132 -6.16 -3.98 -14.03
CA ILE A 132 -5.64 -3.10 -15.09
C ILE A 132 -4.36 -3.69 -15.69
N LYS A 133 -3.40 -4.09 -14.85
CA LYS A 133 -2.14 -4.67 -15.34
C LYS A 133 -2.38 -5.93 -16.17
N TYR A 134 -3.23 -6.81 -15.68
CA TYR A 134 -3.61 -8.04 -16.38
C TYR A 134 -4.27 -7.76 -17.73
N TYR A 135 -5.21 -6.80 -17.78
CA TYR A 135 -5.86 -6.39 -19.02
C TYR A 135 -4.85 -5.83 -20.05
N LEU A 136 -3.95 -4.94 -19.63
CA LEU A 136 -2.92 -4.36 -20.49
C LEU A 136 -1.98 -5.43 -21.07
N LEU A 137 -1.63 -6.43 -20.26
CA LEU A 137 -0.79 -7.54 -20.71
C LEU A 137 -1.50 -8.40 -21.75
N ARG A 138 -2.77 -8.76 -21.52
CA ARG A 138 -3.55 -9.51 -22.52
C ARG A 138 -3.64 -8.77 -23.84
N LYS A 139 -3.89 -7.46 -23.80
CA LYS A 139 -3.96 -6.62 -25.01
C LYS A 139 -2.64 -6.64 -25.78
N LYS A 140 -1.50 -6.53 -25.09
CA LYS A 140 -0.16 -6.54 -25.72
C LYS A 140 0.14 -7.87 -26.43
N THR A 141 -0.32 -9.00 -25.91
CA THR A 141 -0.18 -10.31 -26.56
C THR A 141 -1.12 -10.53 -27.75
N SER A 142 -2.25 -9.82 -27.82
CA SER A 142 -3.22 -9.95 -28.92
C SER A 142 -2.96 -9.02 -30.12
N THR A 143 -2.05 -8.07 -30.00
CA THR A 143 -1.65 -7.17 -31.11
C THR A 143 -0.32 -7.67 -31.69
N PRO A 144 -0.30 -8.29 -32.89
CA PRO A 144 0.95 -8.65 -33.53
C PRO A 144 1.76 -7.38 -33.82
N ALA A 145 3.06 -7.42 -33.54
CA ALA A 145 3.97 -6.34 -33.89
C ALA A 145 3.95 -6.16 -35.41
N SER A 146 3.42 -5.03 -35.87
CA SER A 146 3.51 -4.55 -37.25
C SER A 146 4.87 -3.95 -37.52
#